data_AF-A0A4V0XMK6-F1
#
_entry.id   AF-A0A4V0XMK6-F1
#
_cell.length_a   1.000
_cell.length_b   1.000
_cell.length_c   1.000
_cell.angle_alpha   90.00
_cell.angle_beta   90.00
_cell.angle_gamma   90.00
#
_symmetry.space_group_name_H-M   'P 1'
#
loop_
_entity.id
_entity.type
_entity.pdbx_description
1 polymer ?
#
loop_
_entity_poly.entity_id
_entity_poly.type
_entity_poly.pdbx_seq_one_letter_code
_entity_poly.pdbx_strand_id
1 'polypeptide(L)'
;MIESLKAWAGTRMICGVIALVVSLALAASWFGSLFSGSDTASPTMQTLLLWSQASIAITVWLLIFGGVGLAERMMRRPSSIVRYICDSSYWIYLVHLPICVLVVVALRDWNASGMGKLSVAVGISIAISILSYEAVRATIPQRMR
;
A
#
# COMPACT_ATOMS: atom_id res chain seq x y z
N MET A 1 -24.54 6.74 13.71
CA MET A 1 -23.07 6.57 13.60
C MET A 1 -22.60 6.41 12.15
N ILE A 2 -23.30 5.64 11.30
CA ILE A 2 -22.94 5.45 9.88
C ILE A 2 -23.22 6.71 9.02
N GLU A 3 -24.31 7.45 9.29
CA GLU A 3 -24.61 8.66 8.50
C GLU A 3 -23.64 9.83 8.74
N SER A 4 -23.05 9.95 9.94
CA SER A 4 -22.07 11.00 10.24
C SER A 4 -20.71 10.75 9.58
N LEU A 5 -20.37 9.49 9.27
CA LEU A 5 -19.21 9.15 8.45
C LEU A 5 -19.38 9.62 7.00
N LYS A 6 -20.60 9.55 6.48
CA LYS A 6 -20.94 9.87 5.08
C LYS A 6 -20.91 11.37 4.77
N ALA A 7 -21.32 12.20 5.73
CA ALA A 7 -21.38 13.66 5.56
C ALA A 7 -19.99 14.32 5.47
N TRP A 8 -19.02 13.79 6.23
CA TRP A 8 -17.66 14.35 6.33
C TRP A 8 -16.59 13.50 5.65
N ALA A 9 -16.97 12.45 4.92
CA ALA A 9 -16.02 11.59 4.20
C ALA A 9 -15.16 12.39 3.20
N GLY A 10 -15.78 13.32 2.46
CA GLY A 10 -15.08 14.12 1.46
C GLY A 10 -14.03 15.06 2.06
N THR A 11 -14.38 15.77 3.15
CA THR A 11 -13.44 16.67 3.83
C THR A 11 -12.30 15.89 4.49
N ARG A 12 -12.58 14.73 5.11
CA ARG A 12 -11.54 13.85 5.67
C ARG A 12 -10.58 13.32 4.60
N MET A 13 -11.10 12.94 3.44
CA MET A 13 -10.28 12.52 2.30
C MET A 13 -9.40 13.67 1.78
N ILE A 14 -9.96 14.88 1.65
CA ILE A 14 -9.17 16.05 1.24
C ILE A 14 -8.08 16.37 2.27
N CYS A 15 -8.40 16.37 3.57
CA CYS A 15 -7.41 16.53 4.63
C CYS A 15 -6.33 15.43 4.58
N GLY A 16 -6.71 14.18 4.33
CA GLY A 16 -5.78 13.07 4.17
C GLY A 16 -4.86 13.24 2.96
N VAL A 17 -5.38 13.72 1.82
CA VAL A 17 -4.58 13.99 0.62
C VAL A 17 -3.61 15.16 0.85
N ILE A 18 -4.04 16.21 1.55
CA ILE A 18 -3.15 17.32 1.93
C ILE A 18 -2.04 16.81 2.85
N ALA A 19 -2.38 16.02 3.87
CA ALA A 19 -1.41 15.41 4.77
C ALA A 19 -0.44 14.47 4.02
N LEU A 20 -0.92 13.77 2.97
CA LEU A 20 -0.10 12.94 2.10
C LEU A 20 0.95 13.77 1.35
N VAL A 21 0.55 14.90 0.76
CA VAL A 21 1.49 15.79 0.06
C VAL A 21 2.57 16.30 1.02
N VAL A 22 2.18 16.70 2.23
CA VAL A 22 3.13 17.14 3.27
C VAL A 22 4.08 16.00 3.67
N SER A 23 3.55 14.79 3.88
CA SER A 23 4.34 13.61 4.24
C SER A 23 5.32 13.23 3.15
N LEU A 24 4.89 13.29 1.87
CA LEU A 24 5.75 13.03 0.72
C LEU A 24 6.86 14.07 0.60
N ALA A 25 6.57 15.35 0.83
CA ALA A 25 7.58 16.41 0.80
C ALA A 25 8.63 16.22 1.91
N LEU A 26 8.21 15.87 3.13
CA LEU A 26 9.12 15.57 4.24
C LEU A 26 9.97 14.33 3.97
N ALA A 27 9.36 13.26 3.47
CA ALA A 27 10.07 12.04 3.10
C ALA A 27 11.08 12.28 1.96
N ALA A 28 10.69 13.04 0.92
CA ALA A 28 11.58 13.41 -0.17
C ALA A 28 12.74 14.28 0.30
N SER A 29 12.50 15.19 1.25
CA SER A 29 13.54 16.02 1.87
C SER A 29 14.52 15.17 2.66
N TRP A 30 14.03 14.19 3.43
CA TRP A 30 14.90 13.26 4.17
C TRP A 30 15.72 12.36 3.23
N PHE A 31 15.10 11.79 2.19
CA PHE A 31 15.80 11.01 1.18
C PHE A 31 16.82 11.87 0.40
N GLY A 32 16.47 13.10 0.05
CA GLY A 32 17.37 14.04 -0.62
C GLY A 32 18.62 14.33 0.22
N SER A 33 18.44 14.59 1.52
CA SER A 33 19.55 14.77 2.46
C SER A 33 20.42 13.52 2.57
N LEU A 34 19.83 12.32 2.53
CA LEU A 34 20.56 11.05 2.52
C LEU A 34 21.40 10.88 1.25
N PHE A 35 20.84 11.16 0.07
CA PHE A 35 21.57 11.07 -1.21
C PHE A 35 22.65 12.14 -1.36
N SER A 36 22.48 13.30 -0.70
CA SER A 36 23.49 14.35 -0.63
C SER A 36 24.67 14.00 0.29
N GLY A 37 24.67 12.82 0.92
CA GLY A 37 25.74 12.36 1.82
C GLY A 37 25.71 13.00 3.20
N SER A 38 24.55 13.52 3.64
CA SER A 38 24.42 14.12 4.96
C SER A 38 24.54 13.06 6.06
N ASP A 39 25.22 13.39 7.16
CA ASP A 39 25.38 12.49 8.30
C ASP A 39 24.03 12.16 8.93
N THR A 40 23.67 10.87 8.91
CA THR A 40 22.42 10.35 9.50
C THR A 40 22.36 10.49 11.02
N ALA A 41 23.51 10.62 11.66
CA ALA A 41 23.65 10.85 13.09
C ALA A 41 23.44 12.33 13.49
N SER A 42 23.34 13.26 12.54
CA SER A 42 23.11 14.66 12.84
C SER A 42 21.72 14.88 13.50
N PRO A 43 21.62 15.75 14.53
CA PRO A 43 20.34 16.02 15.19
C PRO A 43 19.25 16.55 14.26
N THR A 44 19.63 17.30 13.22
CA THR A 44 18.74 17.82 12.19
C THR A 44 18.15 16.70 11.32
N MET A 45 18.94 15.70 10.95
CA MET A 45 18.44 14.56 10.18
C MET A 45 17.47 13.70 11.00
N GLN A 46 17.76 13.47 12.29
CA GLN A 46 16.90 12.70 13.17
C GLN A 46 15.55 13.38 13.44
N THR A 47 15.55 14.70 13.66
CA THR A 47 14.31 15.47 13.84
C THR A 47 13.45 15.45 12.59
N LEU A 48 14.04 15.61 11.39
CA LEU A 48 13.34 15.46 10.11
C LEU A 48 12.72 14.06 9.95
N LEU A 49 13.45 13.02 10.36
CA LEU A 49 12.98 11.64 10.34
C LEU A 49 11.74 11.50 11.25
N LEU A 50 11.81 11.93 12.51
CA LEU A 50 10.69 11.86 13.46
C LEU A 50 9.43 12.58 12.94
N TRP A 51 9.60 13.81 12.42
CA TRP A 51 8.49 14.58 11.85
C TRP A 51 7.88 13.90 10.62
N SER A 52 8.73 13.34 9.75
CA SER A 52 8.26 12.57 8.59
C SER A 52 7.43 11.35 9.03
N GLN A 53 7.90 10.56 10.00
CA GLN A 53 7.17 9.37 10.48
C GLN A 53 5.85 9.74 11.17
N ALA A 54 5.84 10.81 11.97
CA ALA A 54 4.62 11.29 12.61
C ALA A 54 3.59 11.75 11.57
N SER A 55 4.02 12.49 10.55
CA SER A 55 3.15 12.93 9.45
C SER A 55 2.56 11.77 8.66
N ILE A 56 3.36 10.73 8.39
CA ILE A 56 2.92 9.52 7.70
C ILE A 56 1.85 8.79 8.52
N ALA A 57 2.06 8.63 9.83
CA ALA A 57 1.08 7.96 10.70
C ALA A 57 -0.29 8.66 10.68
N ILE A 58 -0.30 10.00 10.79
CA ILE A 58 -1.52 10.80 10.75
C ILE A 58 -2.20 10.67 9.38
N THR A 59 -1.41 10.76 8.30
CA THR A 59 -1.90 10.63 6.93
C THR A 59 -2.58 9.29 6.70
N VAL A 60 -1.96 8.19 7.15
CA VAL A 60 -2.50 6.84 6.99
C VAL A 60 -3.87 6.73 7.66
N TRP A 61 -4.01 7.20 8.90
CA TRP A 61 -5.30 7.18 9.60
C TRP A 61 -6.37 8.03 8.89
N LEU A 62 -6.01 9.24 8.44
CA LEU A 62 -6.94 10.09 7.70
C LEU A 62 -7.39 9.46 6.37
N LEU A 63 -6.47 8.85 5.63
CA LEU A 63 -6.79 8.16 4.38
C LEU A 63 -7.60 6.88 4.61
N ILE A 64 -7.35 6.12 5.68
CA ILE A 64 -8.18 4.97 6.03
C ILE A 64 -9.62 5.42 6.30
N PHE A 65 -9.82 6.37 7.22
CA PHE A 65 -11.18 6.82 7.56
C PHE A 65 -11.88 7.55 6.41
N GLY A 66 -11.14 8.38 5.66
CA GLY A 66 -11.65 9.07 4.47
C GLY A 66 -11.98 8.10 3.34
N GLY A 67 -11.09 7.14 3.09
CA GLY A 67 -11.24 6.12 2.05
C GLY A 67 -12.38 5.16 2.32
N VAL A 68 -12.52 4.66 3.56
CA VAL A 68 -13.66 3.81 3.95
C VAL A 68 -14.98 4.56 3.82
N GLY A 69 -15.06 5.81 4.30
CA GLY A 69 -16.27 6.62 4.17
C GLY A 69 -16.63 6.95 2.71
N LEU A 70 -15.62 7.16 1.86
CA LEU A 70 -15.82 7.37 0.43
C LEU A 70 -16.24 6.09 -0.29
N ALA A 71 -15.61 4.96 0.04
CA ALA A 71 -15.97 3.65 -0.50
C ALA A 71 -17.42 3.30 -0.16
N GLU A 72 -17.87 3.50 1.08
CA GLU A 72 -19.27 3.30 1.46
C GLU A 72 -20.23 4.23 0.69
N ARG A 73 -19.81 5.47 0.40
CA ARG A 73 -20.61 6.41 -0.38
C ARG A 73 -20.71 6.03 -1.85
N MET A 74 -19.63 5.48 -2.44
CA MET A 74 -19.52 5.15 -3.86
C MET A 74 -20.02 3.73 -4.19
N MET A 75 -19.75 2.75 -3.32
CA MET A 75 -20.10 1.34 -3.49
C MET A 75 -21.52 1.04 -3.00
N ARG A 76 -22.49 1.82 -3.46
CA ARG A 76 -23.92 1.59 -3.13
C ARG A 76 -24.55 0.45 -3.93
N ARG A 77 -23.88 0.02 -5.01
CA ARG A 77 -24.36 -1.05 -5.89
C ARG A 77 -23.40 -2.24 -5.84
N PRO A 78 -23.91 -3.47 -5.84
CA PRO A 78 -23.07 -4.65 -5.94
C PRO A 78 -22.32 -4.64 -7.27
N SER A 79 -20.99 -4.72 -7.21
CA SER A 79 -20.11 -4.80 -8.38
C SER A 79 -19.32 -6.11 -8.33
N SER A 80 -19.37 -6.87 -9.43
CA SER A 80 -18.64 -8.13 -9.56
C SER A 80 -17.12 -7.92 -9.52
N ILE A 81 -16.63 -6.80 -10.06
CA ILE A 81 -15.21 -6.43 -10.07
C ILE A 81 -14.74 -6.14 -8.64
N VAL A 82 -15.51 -5.34 -7.88
CA VAL A 82 -15.17 -5.03 -6.49
C VAL A 82 -15.14 -6.30 -5.64
N ARG A 83 -16.13 -7.19 -5.82
CA ARG A 83 -16.16 -8.48 -5.12
C ARG A 83 -14.95 -9.34 -5.48
N TYR A 84 -14.57 -9.42 -6.75
CA TYR A 84 -13.38 -10.14 -7.18
C TYR A 84 -12.10 -9.59 -6.52
N ILE A 85 -11.92 -8.26 -6.50
CA ILE A 85 -10.75 -7.63 -5.88
C ILE A 85 -10.71 -7.92 -4.37
N CYS A 86 -11.84 -7.78 -3.67
CA CYS A 86 -11.94 -8.08 -2.24
C CYS A 86 -11.64 -9.56 -1.94
N ASP A 87 -12.24 -10.49 -2.68
CA ASP A 87 -12.03 -11.94 -2.52
C ASP A 87 -10.54 -12.30 -2.77
N SER A 88 -9.94 -11.75 -3.82
CA SER A 88 -8.53 -12.01 -4.16
C SER A 88 -7.54 -11.45 -3.14
N SER A 89 -7.87 -10.31 -2.50
CA SER A 89 -6.96 -9.65 -1.54
C SER A 89 -6.67 -10.52 -0.34
N TYR A 90 -7.65 -11.30 0.13
CA TYR A 90 -7.47 -12.24 1.23
C TYR A 90 -6.50 -13.38 0.84
N TRP A 91 -6.67 -13.95 -0.35
CA TRP A 91 -5.77 -15.00 -0.83
C TRP A 91 -4.34 -14.50 -1.00
N ILE A 92 -4.18 -13.36 -1.68
CA ILE A 92 -2.88 -12.71 -1.90
C ILE A 92 -2.21 -12.47 -0.54
N TYR A 93 -2.93 -11.97 0.45
CA TYR A 93 -2.39 -11.77 1.81
C TYR A 93 -1.83 -13.06 2.43
N LEU A 94 -2.42 -14.23 2.18
CA LEU A 94 -1.89 -15.49 2.72
C LEU A 94 -0.65 -15.97 1.97
N VAL A 95 -0.65 -15.88 0.64
CA VAL A 95 0.40 -16.49 -0.19
C VAL A 95 1.57 -15.55 -0.49
N HIS A 96 1.39 -14.23 -0.40
CA HIS A 96 2.42 -13.28 -0.82
C HIS A 96 3.72 -13.44 -0.02
N LEU A 97 3.66 -13.66 1.28
CA LEU A 97 4.85 -13.67 2.15
C LEU A 97 5.85 -14.78 1.77
N PRO A 98 5.45 -16.06 1.65
CA PRO A 98 6.37 -17.10 1.18
C PRO A 98 6.85 -16.86 -0.26
N ILE A 99 5.98 -16.36 -1.15
CA ILE A 99 6.36 -16.03 -2.53
C ILE A 99 7.43 -14.93 -2.54
N CYS A 100 7.23 -13.84 -1.79
CA CYS A 100 8.17 -12.73 -1.68
C CYS A 100 9.55 -13.23 -1.23
N VAL A 101 9.61 -14.11 -0.23
CA VAL A 101 10.88 -14.69 0.25
C VAL A 101 11.56 -15.49 -0.86
N LEU A 102 10.83 -16.38 -1.54
CA LEU A 102 11.37 -17.19 -2.63
C LEU A 102 11.88 -16.33 -3.79
N VAL A 103 11.13 -15.30 -4.17
CA VAL A 103 11.49 -14.38 -5.25
C VAL A 103 12.76 -13.60 -4.89
N VAL A 104 12.86 -13.06 -3.68
CA VAL A 104 14.08 -12.33 -3.25
C VAL A 104 15.30 -13.24 -3.20
N VAL A 105 15.14 -14.49 -2.74
CA VAL A 105 16.22 -15.49 -2.74
C VAL A 105 16.64 -15.85 -4.16
N ALA A 106 15.69 -16.06 -5.08
CA ALA A 106 15.97 -16.34 -6.48
C ALA A 106 16.68 -15.17 -7.19
N LEU A 107 16.35 -13.92 -6.82
CA LEU A 107 16.99 -12.73 -7.36
C LEU A 107 18.31 -12.38 -6.66
N ARG A 108 18.80 -13.18 -5.71
CA ARG A 108 19.98 -12.85 -4.89
C ARG A 108 21.21 -12.49 -5.74
N ASP A 109 21.58 -13.37 -6.69
CA ASP A 109 22.81 -13.23 -7.47
C ASP A 109 22.67 -12.28 -8.68
N TRP A 110 21.48 -11.75 -8.93
CA TRP A 110 21.25 -10.82 -10.03
C TRP A 110 21.87 -9.45 -9.73
N ASN A 111 22.86 -9.05 -10.53
CA ASN A 111 23.60 -7.79 -10.35
C ASN A 111 22.88 -6.58 -10.97
N ALA A 112 21.67 -6.30 -10.50
CA ALA A 112 20.87 -5.14 -10.89
C ALA A 112 20.90 -4.03 -9.83
N SER A 113 20.54 -2.81 -10.22
CA SER A 113 20.35 -1.72 -9.25
C SER A 113 19.30 -2.10 -8.21
N GLY A 114 19.47 -1.63 -6.95
CA GLY A 114 18.58 -2.01 -5.85
C GLY A 114 17.10 -1.73 -6.13
N MET A 115 16.81 -0.60 -6.78
CA MET A 115 15.45 -0.22 -7.15
C MET A 115 14.89 -1.10 -8.27
N GLY A 116 15.71 -1.46 -9.27
CA GLY A 116 15.31 -2.39 -10.33
C GLY A 116 15.02 -3.80 -9.80
N LYS A 117 15.89 -4.31 -8.91
CA LYS A 117 15.69 -5.60 -8.25
C LYS A 117 14.38 -5.61 -7.44
N LEU A 118 14.11 -4.54 -6.70
CA LEU A 118 12.87 -4.40 -5.93
C LEU A 118 11.62 -4.38 -6.84
N SER A 119 11.62 -3.56 -7.89
CA SER A 119 10.48 -3.46 -8.80
C SER A 119 10.15 -4.79 -9.46
N VAL A 120 11.16 -5.54 -9.89
CA VAL A 120 10.98 -6.88 -10.47
C VAL A 120 10.48 -7.87 -9.42
N ALA A 121 11.06 -7.87 -8.22
CA ALA A 121 10.63 -8.76 -7.14
C ALA A 121 9.15 -8.54 -6.77
N VAL A 122 8.72 -7.28 -6.68
CA VAL A 122 7.32 -6.90 -6.42
C VAL A 122 6.42 -7.35 -7.57
N GLY A 123 6.81 -7.06 -8.81
CA GLY A 123 6.02 -7.44 -9.99
C GLY A 123 5.81 -8.95 -10.09
N ILE A 124 6.87 -9.73 -9.89
CA ILE A 124 6.80 -11.20 -9.89
C ILE A 124 5.91 -11.70 -8.74
N SER A 125 6.09 -11.16 -7.53
CA SER A 125 5.32 -11.61 -6.36
C SER A 125 3.82 -11.34 -6.53
N ILE A 126 3.45 -10.17 -7.06
CA ILE A 126 2.05 -9.84 -7.38
C ILE A 126 1.51 -10.77 -8.46
N ALA A 127 2.24 -10.95 -9.57
CA ALA A 127 1.82 -11.80 -10.68
C ALA A 127 1.57 -13.24 -10.22
N ILE A 128 2.50 -13.83 -9.48
CA ILE A 128 2.36 -15.20 -8.97
C ILE A 128 1.19 -15.29 -7.98
N SER A 129 1.01 -14.30 -7.10
CA SER A 129 -0.09 -14.31 -6.12
C SER A 129 -1.47 -14.23 -6.80
N ILE A 130 -1.61 -13.42 -7.85
CA ILE A 130 -2.85 -13.32 -8.63
C ILE A 130 -3.10 -14.60 -9.44
N LEU A 131 -2.07 -15.15 -10.10
CA LEU A 131 -2.20 -16.40 -10.86
C LEU A 131 -2.57 -17.57 -9.94
N SER A 132 -2.01 -17.61 -8.73
CA SER A 132 -2.37 -18.59 -7.71
C SER A 132 -3.85 -18.48 -7.33
N TYR A 133 -4.35 -17.27 -7.15
CA TYR A 133 -5.77 -17.06 -6.86
C TYR A 133 -6.68 -17.53 -8.01
N GLU A 134 -6.34 -17.21 -9.27
CA GLU A 134 -7.14 -17.66 -10.42
C GLU A 134 -7.09 -19.18 -10.59
N ALA A 135 -5.97 -19.83 -10.31
CA ALA A 135 -5.86 -21.28 -10.33
C ALA A 135 -6.77 -21.95 -9.28
N VAL A 136 -6.81 -21.39 -8.06
CA VAL A 136 -7.70 -21.87 -7.00
C VAL A 136 -9.17 -21.61 -7.35
N ARG A 137 -9.46 -20.43 -7.90
CA ARG A 137 -10.81 -20.07 -8.33
C ARG A 137 -11.33 -20.95 -9.47
N ALA A 138 -10.46 -21.36 -10.39
CA ALA A 138 -10.81 -22.25 -11.49
C ALA A 138 -11.08 -23.69 -11.04
N THR A 139 -10.44 -24.14 -9.96
CA THR A 139 -10.60 -25.51 -9.44
C THR A 139 -11.82 -25.68 -8.54
N ILE A 140 -12.29 -24.62 -7.86
CA ILE A 140 -13.46 -24.69 -6.98
C ILE A 140 -14.76 -24.68 -7.83
N PRO A 141 -15.59 -25.74 -7.78
CA PRO A 141 -16.85 -25.79 -8.53
C PRO A 141 -17.80 -24.69 -8.05
N GLN A 142 -18.32 -23.87 -8.97
CA GLN A 142 -19.19 -22.70 -8.68
C GLN A 142 -20.60 -23.03 -8.17
N ARG A 143 -20.83 -24.20 -7.56
CA ARG A 143 -22.17 -24.68 -7.17
C ARG A 143 -22.81 -23.94 -5.97
N MET A 144 -22.12 -22.97 -5.37
CA MET A 144 -22.60 -22.18 -4.21
C MET A 144 -22.25 -20.70 -4.36
N ARG A 145 -22.74 -20.04 -5.41
CA ARG A 145 -22.76 -18.57 -5.53
C ARG A 145 -24.13 -18.08 -5.94
#